data_AF-A0A094IV47-F1
#
_entry.id   AF-A0A094IV47-F1
#
_cell.length_a   1.000
_cell.length_b   1.000
_cell.length_c   1.000
_cell.angle_alpha   90.00
_cell.angle_beta   90.00
_cell.angle_gamma   90.00
#
_symmetry.space_group_name_H-M   'P 1'
#
loop_
_entity.id
_entity.type
_entity.pdbx_description
1 polymer ?
#
loop_
_entity_poly.entity_id
_entity_poly.type
_entity_poly.pdbx_seq_one_letter_code
_entity_poly.pdbx_strand_id
1 'polypeptide(L)'
;MERPCKDGQLNLAIQAMKNDPNLSARSAAKIYSVSLTTLLRRRRGTTSRRDSPPNSRKLTQSEEETIIKRILNMDSRSYLPRLGDVEAMANILLAA
;
A
#
# COMPACT_ATOMS: atom_id res chain seq x y z
N MET A 1 -5.56 19.17 16.16
CA MET A 1 -4.57 19.37 15.08
C MET A 1 -4.22 18.02 14.49
N GLU A 2 -4.66 17.75 13.27
CA GLU A 2 -4.24 16.55 12.54
C GLU A 2 -2.73 16.63 12.30
N ARG A 3 -1.99 15.61 12.73
CA ARG A 3 -0.57 15.51 12.38
C ARG A 3 -0.51 15.28 10.87
N PRO A 4 0.21 16.10 10.10
CA PRO A 4 0.33 15.87 8.67
C PRO A 4 0.89 14.47 8.45
N CYS A 5 0.19 13.68 7.63
CA CYS A 5 0.61 12.32 7.31
C CYS A 5 2.01 12.38 6.66
N LYS A 6 3.00 11.75 7.30
CA LYS A 6 4.39 11.73 6.82
C LYS A 6 4.51 11.22 5.38
N ASP A 7 3.64 10.29 4.98
CA ASP A 7 3.58 9.76 3.62
C ASP A 7 3.05 10.79 2.61
N GLY A 8 2.10 11.64 3.01
CA GLY A 8 1.58 12.73 2.16
C GLY A 8 2.66 13.77 1.85
N GLN A 9 3.41 14.19 2.87
CA GLN A 9 4.54 15.11 2.71
C GLN A 9 5.67 14.52 1.86
N LEU A 10 5.96 13.23 2.01
CA LEU A 10 6.92 12.51 1.16
C LEU A 10 6.51 12.54 -0.32
N ASN A 11 5.23 12.28 -0.60
CA ASN A 11 4.71 12.31 -1.96
C ASN A 11 4.78 13.72 -2.56
N LEU A 12 4.41 14.75 -1.78
CA LEU A 12 4.55 16.15 -2.19
C LEU A 12 6.01 16.54 -2.47
N ALA A 13 6.95 16.13 -1.61
CA ALA A 13 8.36 16.39 -1.81
C ALA A 13 8.90 15.75 -3.10
N ILE A 14 8.44 14.52 -3.42
CA ILE A 14 8.81 13.84 -4.67
C ILE A 14 8.22 14.57 -5.89
N GLN A 15 6.96 15.02 -5.80
CA GLN A 15 6.34 15.79 -6.87
C GLN A 15 7.07 17.12 -7.09
N ALA A 16 7.42 17.84 -6.02
CA ALA A 16 8.18 19.08 -6.11
C ALA A 16 9.54 18.88 -6.80
N MET A 17 10.27 17.82 -6.45
CA MET A 17 11.54 17.47 -7.10
C MET A 17 11.38 17.02 -8.56
N LYS A 18 10.21 16.52 -8.97
CA LYS A 18 9.91 16.18 -10.36
C LYS A 18 9.59 17.43 -11.19
N ASN A 19 8.89 18.39 -10.58
CA ASN A 19 8.47 19.62 -11.23
C ASN A 19 9.61 20.65 -11.32
N ASP A 20 10.54 20.66 -10.37
CA ASP A 20 11.72 21.52 -10.36
C ASP A 20 13.01 20.67 -10.35
N PRO A 21 13.69 20.51 -11.50
CA PRO A 21 14.96 19.78 -11.61
C PRO A 21 16.09 20.37 -10.77
N ASN A 22 16.04 21.66 -10.42
CA ASN A 22 17.05 22.33 -9.60
C ASN A 22 16.84 22.08 -8.10
N LEU A 23 15.67 21.56 -7.70
CA LEU A 23 15.36 21.30 -6.31
C LEU A 23 16.10 20.05 -5.82
N SER A 24 17.12 20.27 -5.00
CA SER A 24 17.86 19.16 -4.37
C SER A 24 16.97 18.35 -3.41
N ALA A 25 17.32 17.07 -3.20
CA ALA A 25 16.63 16.23 -2.21
C ALA A 25 16.74 16.80 -0.79
N ARG A 26 17.84 17.49 -0.47
CA ARG A 26 18.08 18.06 0.86
C ARG A 26 17.22 19.30 1.11
N SER A 27 17.05 20.16 0.10
CA SER A 27 16.14 21.30 0.17
C SER A 27 14.68 20.85 0.23
N ALA A 28 14.28 19.88 -0.62
CA ALA A 28 12.93 19.31 -0.57
C ALA A 28 12.62 18.68 0.81
N ALA A 29 13.55 17.90 1.37
CA ALA A 29 13.40 17.32 2.70
C ALA A 29 13.18 18.38 3.78
N LYS A 30 13.88 19.51 3.70
CA LYS A 30 13.74 20.64 4.63
C LYS A 30 12.39 21.35 4.47
N ILE A 31 11.97 21.65 3.24
CA ILE A 31 10.72 22.35 2.93
C ILE A 31 9.51 21.54 3.43
N TYR A 32 9.50 20.23 3.13
CA TYR A 32 8.38 19.35 3.46
C TYR A 32 8.51 18.67 4.82
N SER A 33 9.53 19.01 5.62
CA SER A 33 9.79 18.42 6.95
C SER A 33 9.85 16.88 6.97
N VAL A 34 10.45 16.29 5.92
CA VAL A 34 10.63 14.83 5.80
C VAL A 34 12.09 14.44 5.97
N SER A 35 12.33 13.19 6.40
CA SER A 35 13.68 12.65 6.45
C SER A 35 14.27 12.49 5.04
N LEU A 36 15.49 12.99 4.84
CA LEU A 36 16.22 12.86 3.58
C LEU A 36 16.40 11.39 3.17
N THR A 37 16.72 10.51 4.11
CA THR A 37 16.93 9.07 3.82
C THR A 37 15.65 8.41 3.34
N THR A 38 14.52 8.78 3.94
CA THR A 38 13.21 8.25 3.57
C THR A 38 12.76 8.78 2.21
N LEU A 39 13.01 10.07 1.93
CA LEU A 39 12.74 10.70 0.64
C LEU A 39 13.55 10.04 -0.49
N LEU A 40 14.85 9.83 -0.30
CA LEU A 40 15.70 9.17 -1.28
C LEU A 40 15.28 7.73 -1.54
N ARG A 41 14.95 6.98 -0.48
CA ARG A 41 14.46 5.60 -0.59
C ARG A 41 13.15 5.52 -1.38
N ARG A 42 12.19 6.41 -1.07
CA ARG A 42 10.92 6.50 -1.80
C ARG A 42 11.13 6.93 -3.26
N ARG A 43 12.04 7.87 -3.54
CA ARG A 43 12.43 8.27 -4.91
C ARG A 43 13.04 7.12 -5.71
N ARG A 44 13.79 6.22 -5.06
CA ARG A 44 14.34 5.00 -5.68
C ARG A 44 13.29 3.90 -5.97
N GLY A 45 12.02 4.12 -5.62
CA GLY A 45 10.93 3.20 -5.90
C GLY A 45 10.51 2.32 -4.72
N THR A 46 11.05 2.53 -3.51
CA THR A 46 10.57 1.80 -2.33
C THR A 46 9.18 2.30 -1.93
N THR A 47 8.17 1.45 -2.03
CA THR A 47 6.80 1.77 -1.63
C THR A 47 6.63 1.90 -0.12
N SER A 48 5.55 2.53 0.33
CA SER A 48 5.20 2.52 1.76
C SER A 48 4.90 1.09 2.18
N ARG A 49 5.20 0.72 3.44
CA ARG A 49 4.90 -0.62 3.94
C ARG A 49 3.41 -0.96 3.83
N ARG A 50 2.54 0.05 3.90
CA ARG A 50 1.09 -0.03 3.69
C ARG A 50 0.74 -0.51 2.28
N ASP A 51 1.51 -0.10 1.28
CA ASP A 51 1.26 -0.38 -0.14
C ASP A 51 2.09 -1.58 -0.64
N SER A 52 3.12 -1.98 0.11
CA SER A 52 3.93 -3.16 -0.20
C SER A 52 3.22 -4.46 0.20
N PRO A 53 3.29 -5.51 -0.63
CA PRO A 53 2.76 -6.82 -0.27
C PRO A 53 3.44 -7.35 1.01
N PRO A 54 2.72 -8.08 1.89
CA PRO A 54 3.33 -8.73 3.04
C PRO A 54 4.37 -9.77 2.63
N ASN A 55 5.50 -9.84 3.36
CA ASN A 55 6.57 -10.80 3.06
C ASN A 55 6.12 -12.27 3.10
N SER A 56 5.10 -12.57 3.91
CA SER A 56 4.53 -13.93 4.06
C SER A 56 3.26 -14.15 3.25
N ARG A 57 3.03 -13.32 2.23
CA ARG A 57 1.90 -13.50 1.30
C ARG A 57 2.07 -14.82 0.55
N LYS A 58 1.13 -15.74 0.75
CA LYS A 58 1.11 -17.05 0.07
C LYS A 58 0.30 -17.04 -1.22
N LEU A 59 -0.78 -16.26 -1.23
CA LEU A 59 -1.68 -16.18 -2.37
C LEU A 59 -1.22 -15.12 -3.38
N THR A 60 -1.50 -15.36 -4.64
CA THR A 60 -1.30 -14.37 -5.70
C THR A 60 -2.34 -13.24 -5.60
N GLN A 61 -2.07 -12.12 -6.27
CA GLN A 61 -3.00 -10.99 -6.35
C GLN A 61 -4.37 -11.41 -6.94
N SER A 62 -4.35 -12.25 -7.96
CA SER A 62 -5.55 -12.81 -8.59
C SER A 62 -6.35 -13.72 -7.65
N GLU A 63 -5.68 -14.50 -6.82
CA GLU A 63 -6.34 -15.37 -5.85
C GLU A 63 -7.01 -14.55 -4.74
N GLU A 64 -6.32 -13.55 -4.18
CA GLU A 64 -6.92 -12.66 -3.19
C GLU A 64 -8.11 -11.88 -3.77
N GLU A 65 -8.02 -11.41 -5.02
CA GLU A 65 -9.13 -10.77 -5.72
C GLU A 65 -10.33 -11.70 -5.90
N THR A 66 -10.09 -12.99 -6.13
CA THR A 66 -11.14 -14.00 -6.24
C THR A 66 -11.87 -14.18 -4.91
N ILE A 67 -11.12 -14.20 -3.79
CA ILE A 67 -11.69 -14.25 -2.44
C ILE A 67 -12.54 -13.00 -2.16
N ILE A 68 -12.03 -11.81 -2.48
CA ILE A 68 -12.76 -10.54 -2.28
C ILE A 68 -14.08 -10.55 -3.06
N LYS A 69 -14.05 -10.92 -4.34
CA LYS A 69 -15.26 -11.01 -5.18
C LYS A 69 -16.28 -11.99 -4.59
N ARG A 70 -15.81 -13.11 -4.05
CA ARG A 70 -16.67 -14.11 -3.42
C ARG A 70 -17.29 -13.60 -2.12
N ILE A 71 -16.52 -12.88 -1.30
CA ILE A 71 -17.03 -12.18 -0.09
C ILE A 71 -18.13 -11.19 -0.44
N LEU A 72 -17.90 -10.33 -1.43
CA LEU A 72 -18.90 -9.35 -1.88
C LEU A 72 -20.16 -10.01 -2.45
N ASN A 73 -20.01 -11.14 -3.15
CA ASN A 73 -21.15 -11.92 -3.64
C ASN A 73 -21.95 -12.60 -2.52
N MET A 74 -21.29 -13.01 -1.44
CA MET A 74 -21.98 -13.55 -0.27
C MET A 74 -22.75 -12.46 0.49
N ASP A 75 -22.10 -11.31 0.69
CA ASP A 75 -22.71 -10.15 1.34
C ASP A 75 -23.95 -9.65 0.59
N SER A 76 -23.90 -9.61 -0.75
CA SER A 76 -25.06 -9.23 -1.57
C SER A 76 -26.25 -10.19 -1.45
N ARG A 77 -26.00 -11.44 -1.01
CA ARG A 77 -27.02 -12.46 -0.73
C ARG A 77 -27.45 -12.47 0.74
N SER A 78 -27.10 -11.43 1.49
CA SER A 78 -27.34 -11.31 2.93
C SER A 78 -26.66 -12.42 3.77
N TYR A 79 -25.59 -13.03 3.24
CA TYR A 79 -24.77 -13.97 3.98
C TYR A 79 -23.54 -13.25 4.51
N LEU A 80 -23.37 -13.25 5.85
CA LEU A 80 -22.19 -12.69 6.50
C LEU A 80 -21.07 -13.74 6.49
N PRO A 81 -20.01 -13.56 5.68
CA PRO A 81 -18.93 -14.53 5.65
C PRO A 81 -18.18 -14.57 6.97
N ARG A 82 -17.95 -15.77 7.49
CA ARG A 82 -17.13 -15.99 8.68
C ARG A 82 -15.67 -16.13 8.26
N LEU A 83 -14.75 -15.91 9.22
CA LEU A 83 -13.32 -16.11 8.99
C LEU A 83 -12.99 -17.53 8.49
N GLY A 84 -13.69 -18.55 9.01
CA GLY A 84 -13.52 -19.94 8.56
C GLY A 84 -13.95 -20.17 7.10
N ASP A 85 -14.98 -19.47 6.62
CA ASP A 85 -15.41 -19.57 5.23
C ASP A 85 -14.33 -19.00 4.29
N VAL A 86 -13.74 -17.86 4.69
CA VAL A 86 -12.65 -17.20 3.95
C VAL A 86 -11.38 -18.05 3.98
N GLU A 87 -11.05 -18.65 5.13
CA GLU A 87 -9.92 -19.57 5.26
C GLU A 87 -10.08 -20.80 4.35
N ALA A 88 -11.27 -21.40 4.30
CA ALA A 88 -11.53 -22.53 3.41
C ALA A 88 -11.34 -22.15 1.93
N MET A 89 -11.81 -20.96 1.52
CA MET A 89 -11.60 -20.46 0.16
C MET A 89 -10.12 -20.24 -0.15
N ALA A 90 -9.37 -19.66 0.79
CA ALA A 90 -7.94 -19.44 0.66
C ALA A 90 -7.17 -20.77 0.54
N ASN A 91 -7.51 -21.76 1.35
CA ASN A 91 -6.87 -23.08 1.32
C ASN A 91 -7.16 -23.84 0.02
N ILE A 92 -8.38 -23.73 -0.52
CA ILE A 92 -8.73 -24.30 -1.83
C ILE A 92 -7.88 -23.69 -2.94
N LEU A 93 -7.72 -22.35 -2.94
CA LEU A 93 -6.91 -21.66 -3.94
C LEU A 93 -5.41 -21.96 -3.81
N LEU A 94 -4.92 -22.11 -2.58
CA LEU A 94 -3.51 -22.43 -2.33
C LEU A 94 -3.15 -23.87 -2.72
N ALA A 95 -4.12 -24.79 -2.72
CA ALA A 95 -3.93 -26.19 -3.06
C ALA A 95 -4.13 -26.51 -4.56
N ALA A 96 -4.61 -25.54 -5.35
CA ALA A 96 -4.84 -25.65 -6.79
C ALA A 96 -3.56 -25.36 -7.59
#